data_AF-A0A1Q7P5P8-F1
#
_entry.id   AF-A0A1Q7P5P8-F1
#
_cell.length_a   1.000
_cell.length_b   1.000
_cell.length_c   1.000
_cell.angle_alpha   90.00
_cell.angle_beta   90.00
_cell.angle_gamma   90.00
#
_symmetry.space_group_name_H-M   'P 1'
#
loop_
_entity.id
_entity.type
_entity.pdbx_description
1 polymer ?
#
loop_
_entity_poly.entity_id
_entity_poly.type
_entity_poly.pdbx_seq_one_letter_code
_entity_poly.pdbx_strand_id
1 'polypeptide(L)'
;MDENVRRREVRYDRERRVRIKWSEDTESLEEVFDRRTIMTVLKMLNTGILKELHGAMKSGKESKIYHGIDPKGEEVAVKIFLTTSNIFRHGRLKYILGDPRFKDIPHDTASLVDQWASKEYKNLELADHAGISVPKPIHVEKNVLILGFIGKDGVPAPVLREVRLQAAADWYKKVIELIKQLYDKAKLVHGDLSEYNIMIPNGYPVIIDFGQAVTTEHPEARAFLKRDIENINHYFAGLNVRTQSPARIIGDR
;
A
#
# COMPACT_ATOMS: atom_id res chain seq x y z
N MET A 1 -20.49 9.77 -43.26
CA MET A 1 -20.21 8.61 -42.38
C MET A 1 -20.39 9.09 -40.96
N ASP A 2 -21.37 8.55 -40.25
CA ASP A 2 -21.91 9.13 -39.01
C ASP A 2 -20.87 9.13 -37.87
N GLU A 3 -20.73 10.26 -37.17
CA GLU A 3 -19.75 10.42 -36.10
C GLU A 3 -20.01 9.44 -34.95
N ASN A 4 -21.27 9.06 -34.71
CA ASN A 4 -21.64 8.03 -33.74
C ASN A 4 -21.15 6.64 -34.14
N VAL A 5 -21.10 6.33 -35.43
CA VAL A 5 -20.55 5.06 -35.94
C VAL A 5 -19.04 5.04 -35.73
N ARG A 6 -18.35 6.15 -36.07
CA ARG A 6 -16.89 6.28 -35.87
C ARG A 6 -16.49 6.17 -34.38
N ARG A 7 -17.26 6.81 -33.48
CA ARG A 7 -17.07 6.68 -32.02
C ARG A 7 -17.33 5.25 -31.53
N ARG A 8 -18.32 4.55 -32.09
CA ARG A 8 -18.57 3.12 -31.80
C ARG A 8 -17.44 2.24 -32.30
N GLU A 9 -16.95 2.40 -33.53
CA GLU A 9 -15.83 1.63 -34.08
C GLU A 9 -14.55 1.84 -33.27
N VAL A 10 -14.17 3.08 -32.97
CA VAL A 10 -13.00 3.37 -32.12
C VAL A 10 -13.16 2.75 -30.72
N ARG A 11 -14.36 2.77 -30.15
CA ARG A 11 -14.66 2.10 -28.88
C ARG A 11 -14.54 0.57 -28.99
N TYR A 12 -15.09 -0.03 -30.04
CA TYR A 12 -15.09 -1.48 -30.25
C TYR A 12 -13.67 -2.01 -30.54
N ASP A 13 -12.89 -1.27 -31.31
CA ASP A 13 -11.49 -1.60 -31.62
C ASP A 13 -10.59 -1.37 -30.40
N ARG A 14 -10.91 -0.41 -29.53
CA ARG A 14 -10.28 -0.23 -28.21
C ARG A 14 -10.68 -1.32 -27.21
N GLU A 15 -11.94 -1.75 -27.20
CA GLU A 15 -12.44 -2.89 -26.40
C GLU A 15 -11.89 -4.24 -26.94
N ARG A 16 -11.51 -4.32 -28.22
CA ARG A 16 -10.74 -5.43 -28.81
C ARG A 16 -9.26 -5.40 -28.50
N ARG A 17 -8.54 -4.28 -28.73
CA ARG A 17 -7.13 -4.14 -28.28
C ARG A 17 -7.02 -4.35 -26.78
N VAL A 18 -8.07 -3.91 -26.09
CA VAL A 18 -8.75 -4.50 -24.93
C VAL A 18 -8.50 -6.01 -24.80
N ARG A 19 -9.48 -6.87 -25.12
CA ARG A 19 -9.34 -8.36 -25.20
C ARG A 19 -8.44 -8.88 -26.35
N ILE A 20 -7.23 -8.31 -26.45
CA ILE A 20 -6.01 -8.78 -27.14
C ILE A 20 -4.78 -8.56 -26.25
N LYS A 21 -4.73 -7.48 -25.43
CA LYS A 21 -3.61 -7.21 -24.51
C LYS A 21 -3.74 -7.88 -23.11
N TRP A 22 -4.81 -8.65 -22.87
CA TRP A 22 -4.87 -9.53 -21.70
C TRP A 22 -4.28 -10.88 -22.10
N SER A 23 -3.32 -11.36 -21.31
CA SER A 23 -2.82 -12.73 -21.35
C SER A 23 -3.87 -13.72 -20.82
N GLU A 24 -3.53 -15.01 -20.88
CA GLU A 24 -4.34 -16.12 -20.34
C GLU A 24 -4.69 -15.95 -18.84
N ASP A 25 -3.98 -15.08 -18.10
CA ASP A 25 -4.28 -14.73 -16.70
C ASP A 25 -5.67 -14.11 -16.46
N THR A 26 -6.43 -13.78 -17.52
CA THR A 26 -7.70 -13.03 -17.42
C THR A 26 -8.76 -13.71 -16.56
N GLU A 27 -8.88 -15.03 -16.60
CA GLU A 27 -9.88 -15.77 -15.80
C GLU A 27 -9.67 -15.52 -14.30
N SER A 28 -8.41 -15.43 -13.86
CA SER A 28 -8.03 -15.15 -12.46
C SER A 28 -8.38 -13.73 -11.97
N LEU A 29 -8.65 -12.79 -12.88
CA LEU A 29 -9.08 -11.43 -12.56
C LEU A 29 -10.60 -11.32 -12.49
N GLU A 30 -11.32 -11.98 -13.41
CA GLU A 30 -12.78 -11.94 -13.46
C GLU A 30 -13.45 -12.80 -12.37
N GLU A 31 -12.84 -13.91 -11.93
CA GLU A 31 -13.33 -14.70 -10.78
C GLU A 31 -13.29 -13.93 -9.44
N VAL A 32 -12.46 -12.88 -9.36
CA VAL A 32 -12.06 -12.27 -8.08
C VAL A 32 -12.65 -10.88 -7.87
N PHE A 33 -12.82 -10.11 -8.94
CA PHE A 33 -13.13 -8.68 -8.85
C PHE A 33 -14.48 -8.29 -9.43
N ASP A 34 -15.11 -7.31 -8.78
CA ASP A 34 -16.33 -6.73 -9.30
C ASP A 34 -16.09 -5.94 -10.60
N ARG A 35 -17.17 -5.78 -11.38
CA ARG A 35 -17.16 -5.01 -12.63
C ARG A 35 -16.66 -3.57 -12.44
N ARG A 36 -16.84 -2.98 -11.26
CA ARG A 36 -16.41 -1.61 -10.93
C ARG A 36 -14.88 -1.51 -10.88
N THR A 37 -14.23 -2.50 -10.28
CA THR A 37 -12.78 -2.66 -10.21
C THR A 37 -12.19 -2.89 -11.58
N ILE A 38 -12.75 -3.86 -12.33
CA ILE A 38 -12.33 -4.18 -13.71
C ILE A 38 -12.38 -2.94 -14.61
N MET A 39 -13.50 -2.20 -14.61
CA MET A 39 -13.64 -0.96 -15.38
C MET A 39 -12.65 0.14 -14.97
N THR A 40 -12.13 0.11 -13.73
CA THR A 40 -11.17 1.09 -13.21
C THR A 40 -9.75 0.77 -13.66
N VAL A 41 -9.32 -0.49 -13.53
CA VAL A 41 -8.05 -0.99 -14.10
C VAL A 41 -8.04 -0.77 -15.62
N LEU A 42 -9.15 -1.08 -16.30
CA LEU A 42 -9.30 -0.84 -17.73
C LEU A 42 -9.18 0.63 -18.12
N LYS A 43 -9.72 1.54 -17.30
CA LYS A 43 -9.54 2.98 -17.54
C LYS A 43 -8.06 3.35 -17.44
N MET A 44 -7.35 2.91 -16.40
CA MET A 44 -5.92 3.21 -16.21
C MET A 44 -5.05 2.73 -17.37
N LEU A 45 -5.28 1.51 -17.86
CA LEU A 45 -4.62 0.96 -19.05
C LEU A 45 -4.94 1.80 -20.30
N ASN A 46 -6.20 2.20 -20.45
CA ASN A 46 -6.68 2.96 -21.61
C ASN A 46 -6.25 4.42 -21.63
N THR A 47 -5.99 5.04 -20.48
CA THR A 47 -5.54 6.44 -20.37
C THR A 47 -4.02 6.58 -20.27
N GLY A 48 -3.27 5.47 -20.34
CA GLY A 48 -1.81 5.50 -20.21
C GLY A 48 -1.35 5.89 -18.79
N ILE A 49 -2.06 5.44 -17.77
CA ILE A 49 -1.60 5.48 -16.37
C ILE A 49 -0.84 4.19 -16.03
N LEU A 50 -1.28 3.07 -16.61
CA LEU A 50 -0.63 1.76 -16.55
C LEU A 50 -0.42 1.28 -18.00
N LYS A 51 0.67 0.56 -18.29
CA LYS A 51 0.96 0.02 -19.62
C LYS A 51 0.63 -1.48 -19.70
N GLU A 52 1.05 -2.26 -18.72
CA GLU A 52 0.74 -3.68 -18.57
C GLU A 52 0.37 -4.02 -17.12
N LEU A 53 -0.47 -5.04 -16.93
CA LEU A 53 -0.77 -5.65 -15.64
C LEU A 53 -0.50 -7.16 -15.80
N HIS A 54 0.33 -7.73 -14.93
CA HIS A 54 0.68 -9.15 -14.92
C HIS A 54 -0.03 -9.85 -13.75
N GLY A 55 0.19 -11.16 -13.58
CA GLY A 55 -0.45 -11.97 -12.54
C GLY A 55 -0.27 -11.49 -11.09
N ALA A 56 -1.07 -12.05 -10.19
CA ALA A 56 -1.07 -11.70 -8.77
C ALA A 56 0.21 -12.19 -8.07
N MET A 57 0.97 -11.27 -7.44
CA MET A 57 2.15 -11.60 -6.65
C MET A 57 1.79 -12.06 -5.22
N LYS A 58 0.80 -11.42 -4.60
CA LYS A 58 0.42 -11.69 -3.20
C LYS A 58 -1.07 -11.45 -2.99
N SER A 59 -1.75 -12.43 -2.39
CA SER A 59 -3.15 -12.31 -1.98
C SER A 59 -3.25 -12.15 -0.47
N GLY A 60 -3.77 -11.01 -0.02
CA GLY A 60 -4.17 -10.79 1.37
C GLY A 60 -5.66 -11.03 1.59
N LYS A 61 -6.11 -10.92 2.85
CA LYS A 61 -7.56 -10.93 3.20
C LYS A 61 -8.32 -9.68 2.74
N GLU A 62 -7.58 -8.64 2.33
CA GLU A 62 -8.07 -7.26 2.26
C GLU A 62 -7.79 -6.58 0.92
N SER A 63 -6.70 -7.00 0.27
CA SER A 63 -6.27 -6.56 -1.05
C SER A 63 -5.47 -7.67 -1.72
N LYS A 64 -5.36 -7.60 -3.04
CA LYS A 64 -4.40 -8.38 -3.82
C LYS A 64 -3.39 -7.42 -4.46
N ILE A 65 -2.14 -7.85 -4.53
CA ILE A 65 -1.04 -7.11 -5.14
C ILE A 65 -0.68 -7.78 -6.46
N TYR A 66 -0.70 -7.01 -7.54
CA TYR A 66 -0.32 -7.43 -8.89
C TYR A 66 0.96 -6.73 -9.30
N HIS A 67 1.77 -7.40 -10.12
CA HIS A 67 2.87 -6.74 -10.81
C HIS A 67 2.31 -5.99 -12.04
N GLY A 68 2.92 -4.88 -12.42
CA GLY A 68 2.59 -4.16 -13.64
C GLY A 68 3.77 -3.36 -14.16
N ILE A 69 3.61 -2.79 -15.35
CA ILE A 69 4.59 -1.91 -15.99
C ILE A 69 3.92 -0.56 -16.25
N ASP A 70 4.61 0.53 -15.94
CA ASP A 70 4.15 1.90 -16.21
C ASP A 70 4.40 2.32 -17.69
N PRO A 71 3.89 3.48 -18.14
CA PRO A 71 4.11 3.96 -19.52
C PRO A 71 5.57 4.21 -19.91
N LYS A 72 6.49 4.34 -18.94
CA LYS A 72 7.92 4.58 -19.15
C LYS A 72 8.71 3.27 -19.23
N GLY A 73 8.12 2.16 -18.78
CA GLY A 73 8.75 0.84 -18.72
C GLY A 73 9.21 0.44 -17.30
N GLU A 74 8.88 1.22 -16.28
CA GLU A 74 9.26 0.95 -14.89
C GLU A 74 8.31 -0.06 -14.24
N GLU A 75 8.83 -0.90 -13.34
CA GLU A 75 8.05 -1.87 -12.57
C GLU A 75 7.17 -1.17 -11.52
N VAL A 76 5.89 -1.56 -11.43
CA VAL A 76 4.93 -1.04 -10.46
C VAL A 76 4.18 -2.14 -9.73
N ALA A 77 3.85 -1.90 -8.46
CA ALA A 77 2.91 -2.70 -7.68
C ALA A 77 1.51 -2.10 -7.78
N VAL A 78 0.53 -2.90 -8.23
CA VAL A 78 -0.87 -2.51 -8.31
C VAL A 78 -1.64 -3.20 -7.17
N LYS A 79 -1.95 -2.44 -6.12
CA LYS A 79 -2.74 -2.88 -4.95
C LYS A 79 -4.22 -2.65 -5.23
N ILE A 80 -4.98 -3.74 -5.30
CA ILE A 80 -6.43 -3.72 -5.52
C ILE A 80 -7.12 -4.15 -4.24
N PHE A 81 -7.89 -3.26 -3.62
CA PHE A 81 -8.61 -3.52 -2.37
C PHE A 81 -9.93 -4.25 -2.63
N LEU A 82 -10.25 -5.24 -1.78
CA LEU A 82 -11.43 -6.09 -1.91
C LEU A 82 -12.69 -5.41 -1.36
N THR A 83 -13.64 -5.11 -2.24
CA THR A 83 -14.90 -4.40 -1.95
C THR A 83 -15.94 -5.23 -1.19
N THR A 84 -15.82 -6.55 -1.19
CA THR A 84 -16.81 -7.51 -0.67
C THR A 84 -16.59 -7.93 0.80
N SER A 85 -15.50 -7.49 1.41
CA SER A 85 -15.10 -7.92 2.76
C SER A 85 -15.93 -7.26 3.86
N ASN A 86 -16.85 -8.01 4.48
CA ASN A 86 -17.58 -7.57 5.69
C ASN A 86 -16.65 -7.23 6.89
N ILE A 87 -15.38 -7.66 6.83
CA ILE A 87 -14.34 -7.38 7.82
C ILE A 87 -13.91 -5.89 7.76
N PHE A 88 -14.16 -5.18 6.65
CA PHE A 88 -13.68 -3.79 6.47
C PHE A 88 -14.19 -2.80 7.51
N ARG A 89 -15.48 -2.84 7.90
CA ARG A 89 -16.05 -1.79 8.77
C ARG A 89 -15.54 -1.87 10.21
N HIS A 90 -15.83 -2.94 10.93
CA HIS A 90 -15.61 -3.00 12.38
C HIS A 90 -14.13 -2.88 12.78
N GLY A 91 -13.21 -3.50 12.03
CA GLY A 91 -11.78 -3.49 12.39
C GLY A 91 -11.06 -2.16 12.09
N ARG A 92 -11.57 -1.38 11.14
CA ARG A 92 -10.80 -0.27 10.53
C ARG A 92 -11.31 1.13 10.81
N LEU A 93 -12.58 1.28 11.17
CA LEU A 93 -13.17 2.59 11.46
C LEU A 93 -12.32 3.41 12.43
N LYS A 94 -11.71 2.78 13.45
CA LYS A 94 -10.79 3.40 14.43
C LYS A 94 -9.51 4.05 13.86
N TYR A 95 -9.18 3.82 12.59
CA TYR A 95 -8.04 4.45 11.90
C TYR A 95 -8.48 5.53 10.89
N ILE A 96 -9.79 5.73 10.70
CA ILE A 96 -10.39 6.86 9.97
C ILE A 96 -11.01 7.85 10.96
N LEU A 97 -11.72 7.34 11.97
CA LEU A 97 -12.32 8.08 13.08
C LEU A 97 -11.25 8.77 13.92
N GLY A 98 -10.97 10.03 13.60
CA GLY A 98 -9.91 10.84 14.22
C GLY A 98 -8.90 11.39 13.22
N ASP A 99 -8.95 10.97 11.95
CA ASP A 99 -8.16 11.59 10.87
C ASP A 99 -8.92 12.80 10.30
N PRO A 100 -8.42 14.03 10.46
CA PRO A 100 -9.14 15.25 10.05
C PRO A 100 -9.34 15.35 8.53
N ARG A 101 -8.65 14.51 7.74
CA ARG A 101 -8.75 14.46 6.27
C ARG A 101 -9.94 13.63 5.77
N PHE A 102 -10.62 12.88 6.65
CA PHE A 102 -11.65 11.88 6.31
C PHE A 102 -12.89 11.98 7.22
N LYS A 103 -13.48 13.18 7.28
CA LYS A 103 -14.60 13.50 8.19
C LYS A 103 -15.90 12.75 7.85
N ASP A 104 -16.23 12.65 6.57
CA ASP A 104 -17.43 11.99 6.09
C ASP A 104 -17.13 10.52 5.81
N ILE A 105 -17.57 9.63 6.70
CA ILE A 105 -17.41 8.18 6.56
C ILE A 105 -18.57 7.64 5.72
N PRO A 106 -18.31 7.03 4.54
CA PRO A 106 -19.39 6.53 3.68
C PRO A 106 -20.21 5.41 4.36
N HIS A 107 -21.50 5.33 4.00
CA HIS A 107 -22.40 4.27 4.48
C HIS A 107 -22.28 2.97 3.67
N ASP A 108 -21.91 3.02 2.39
CA ASP A 108 -21.69 1.84 1.56
C ASP A 108 -20.24 1.33 1.66
N THR A 109 -20.01 0.04 1.39
CA THR A 109 -18.67 -0.57 1.53
C THR A 109 -17.71 -0.14 0.42
N ALA A 110 -18.17 0.07 -0.81
CA ALA A 110 -17.29 0.38 -1.94
C ALA A 110 -16.65 1.77 -1.79
N SER A 111 -17.44 2.79 -1.41
CA SER A 111 -16.92 4.14 -1.15
C SER A 111 -16.01 4.19 0.08
N LEU A 112 -16.26 3.37 1.10
CA LEU A 112 -15.36 3.25 2.26
C LEU A 112 -14.01 2.62 1.86
N VAL A 113 -14.02 1.63 0.97
CA VAL A 113 -12.80 1.01 0.43
C VAL A 113 -12.03 1.99 -0.47
N ASP A 114 -12.71 2.81 -1.27
CA ASP A 114 -12.08 3.90 -2.03
C ASP A 114 -11.42 4.95 -1.11
N GLN A 115 -12.12 5.32 -0.03
CA GLN A 115 -11.59 6.25 0.98
C GLN A 115 -10.36 5.64 1.68
N TRP A 116 -10.36 4.32 1.92
CA TRP A 116 -9.21 3.60 2.47
C TRP A 116 -8.00 3.58 1.52
N ALA A 117 -8.22 3.33 0.23
CA ALA A 117 -7.18 3.40 -0.80
C ALA A 117 -6.59 4.83 -0.91
N SER A 118 -7.46 5.85 -0.89
CA SER A 118 -7.05 7.26 -0.88
C SER A 118 -6.28 7.64 0.39
N LYS A 119 -6.63 7.06 1.54
CA LYS A 119 -5.90 7.23 2.81
C LYS A 119 -4.50 6.64 2.75
N GLU A 120 -4.35 5.41 2.25
CA GLU A 120 -3.03 4.81 2.08
C GLU A 120 -2.15 5.61 1.12
N TYR A 121 -2.71 6.04 -0.02
CA TYR A 121 -2.02 6.91 -0.97
C TYR A 121 -1.52 8.22 -0.33
N LYS A 122 -2.40 8.97 0.36
CA LYS A 122 -2.02 10.24 1.03
C LYS A 122 -1.02 10.04 2.17
N ASN A 123 -1.05 8.89 2.85
CA ASN A 123 -0.05 8.56 3.87
C ASN A 123 1.32 8.28 3.24
N LEU A 124 1.35 7.55 2.12
CA LEU A 124 2.58 7.34 1.36
C LEU A 124 3.13 8.66 0.78
N GLU A 125 2.28 9.57 0.30
CA GLU A 125 2.73 10.90 -0.16
C GLU A 125 3.39 11.71 0.96
N LEU A 126 2.82 11.72 2.18
CA LEU A 126 3.44 12.41 3.32
C LEU A 126 4.78 11.78 3.72
N ALA A 127 4.89 10.45 3.66
CA ALA A 127 6.12 9.74 3.97
C ALA A 127 7.22 9.95 2.90
N ASP A 128 6.87 9.85 1.61
CA ASP A 128 7.76 10.07 0.46
C ASP A 128 8.28 11.52 0.44
N HIS A 129 7.40 12.52 0.60
CA HIS A 129 7.80 13.94 0.70
C HIS A 129 8.67 14.24 1.93
N ALA A 130 8.54 13.48 3.02
CA ALA A 130 9.41 13.60 4.19
C ALA A 130 10.77 12.86 4.05
N GLY A 131 11.01 12.22 2.89
CA GLY A 131 12.23 11.45 2.61
C GLY A 131 12.30 10.11 3.34
N ILE A 132 11.16 9.56 3.78
CA ILE A 132 11.08 8.23 4.40
C ILE A 132 11.12 7.17 3.30
N SER A 133 11.84 6.06 3.55
CA SER A 133 11.93 4.98 2.58
C SER A 133 10.62 4.18 2.54
N VAL A 134 9.79 4.46 1.53
CA VAL A 134 8.48 3.84 1.26
C VAL A 134 8.32 3.54 -0.23
N PRO A 135 7.35 2.70 -0.66
CA PRO A 135 6.96 2.60 -2.06
C PRO A 135 6.46 3.95 -2.56
N LYS A 136 7.04 4.43 -3.66
CA LYS A 136 6.63 5.71 -4.26
C LYS A 136 5.14 5.68 -4.61
N PRO A 137 4.31 6.59 -4.11
CA PRO A 137 2.92 6.71 -4.54
C PRO A 137 2.88 7.23 -5.98
N ILE A 138 2.20 6.52 -6.89
CA ILE A 138 2.12 6.89 -8.32
C ILE A 138 0.72 7.37 -8.68
N HIS A 139 -0.31 6.60 -8.30
CA HIS A 139 -1.69 6.94 -8.64
C HIS A 139 -2.69 6.20 -7.74
N VAL A 140 -3.87 6.79 -7.52
CA VAL A 140 -5.01 6.11 -6.90
C VAL A 140 -6.31 6.48 -7.62
N GLU A 141 -7.11 5.47 -7.98
CA GLU A 141 -8.49 5.68 -8.40
C GLU A 141 -9.38 4.58 -7.81
N LYS A 142 -10.42 4.99 -7.09
CA LYS A 142 -11.33 4.10 -6.34
C LYS A 142 -10.53 3.13 -5.47
N ASN A 143 -10.76 1.82 -5.60
CA ASN A 143 -10.11 0.75 -4.87
C ASN A 143 -8.81 0.23 -5.52
N VAL A 144 -8.20 0.99 -6.43
CA VAL A 144 -6.94 0.63 -7.12
C VAL A 144 -5.87 1.66 -6.83
N LEU A 145 -4.76 1.22 -6.26
CA LEU A 145 -3.59 2.01 -5.86
C LEU A 145 -2.35 1.49 -6.59
N ILE A 146 -1.67 2.37 -7.33
CA ILE A 146 -0.41 2.08 -8.03
C ILE A 146 0.75 2.69 -7.25
N LEU A 147 1.74 1.86 -6.95
CA LEU A 147 2.96 2.18 -6.21
C LEU A 147 4.19 1.78 -7.03
N GLY A 148 5.34 2.44 -6.78
CA GLY A 148 6.63 1.96 -7.29
C GLY A 148 6.94 0.56 -6.75
N PHE A 149 7.41 -0.34 -7.61
CA PHE A 149 7.71 -1.70 -7.20
C PHE A 149 8.93 -1.78 -6.28
N ILE A 150 8.84 -2.56 -5.20
CA ILE A 150 9.94 -2.84 -4.29
C ILE A 150 10.40 -4.28 -4.54
N GLY A 151 11.29 -4.43 -5.51
CA GLY A 151 11.70 -5.72 -6.06
C GLY A 151 12.56 -5.53 -7.31
N LYS A 152 12.67 -6.58 -8.12
CA LYS A 152 13.32 -6.55 -9.44
C LYS A 152 12.82 -7.71 -10.30
N ASP A 153 12.67 -7.49 -11.60
CA ASP A 153 12.32 -8.52 -12.59
C ASP A 153 11.03 -9.29 -12.23
N GLY A 154 10.02 -8.59 -11.69
CA GLY A 154 8.76 -9.15 -11.21
C GLY A 154 8.82 -9.82 -9.83
N VAL A 155 9.99 -9.94 -9.21
CA VAL A 155 10.18 -10.60 -7.91
C VAL A 155 10.21 -9.55 -6.78
N PRO A 156 9.28 -9.57 -5.80
CA PRO A 156 9.28 -8.62 -4.70
C PRO A 156 10.48 -8.86 -3.77
N ALA A 157 11.02 -7.79 -3.18
CA ALA A 157 12.06 -7.91 -2.16
C ALA A 157 11.52 -8.62 -0.90
N PRO A 158 12.36 -9.42 -0.20
CA PRO A 158 11.92 -10.14 1.00
C PRO A 158 11.56 -9.18 2.13
N VAL A 159 10.63 -9.58 3.01
CA VAL A 159 10.32 -8.83 4.22
C VAL A 159 11.30 -9.15 5.35
N LEU A 160 11.40 -8.27 6.35
CA LEU A 160 12.29 -8.40 7.51
C LEU A 160 12.11 -9.74 8.25
N ARG A 161 10.90 -10.32 8.24
CA ARG A 161 10.65 -11.69 8.74
C ARG A 161 11.45 -12.79 8.03
N GLU A 162 11.64 -12.65 6.72
CA GLU A 162 12.18 -13.68 5.83
C GLU A 162 13.72 -13.64 5.74
N VAL A 163 14.33 -12.53 6.17
CA VAL A 163 15.78 -12.30 6.06
C VAL A 163 16.50 -12.66 7.36
N ARG A 164 17.52 -13.52 7.28
CA ARG A 164 18.45 -13.78 8.38
C ARG A 164 19.43 -12.62 8.55
N LEU A 165 19.17 -11.75 9.53
CA LEU A 165 20.02 -10.58 9.81
C LEU A 165 21.36 -10.99 10.45
N GLN A 166 22.48 -10.63 9.82
CA GLN A 166 23.81 -10.78 10.42
C GLN A 166 24.11 -9.69 11.48
N ALA A 167 23.67 -8.45 11.24
CA ALA A 167 23.89 -7.30 12.11
C ALA A 167 22.58 -6.80 12.74
N ALA A 168 21.85 -7.69 13.43
CA ALA A 168 20.50 -7.41 13.93
C ALA A 168 20.42 -6.15 14.83
N ALA A 169 21.46 -5.85 15.60
CA ALA A 169 21.51 -4.66 16.45
C ALA A 169 21.58 -3.32 15.66
N ASP A 170 22.20 -3.31 14.48
CA ASP A 170 22.25 -2.12 13.62
C ASP A 170 20.97 -1.99 12.79
N TRP A 171 20.38 -3.12 12.39
CA TRP A 171 19.03 -3.14 11.81
C TRP A 171 17.99 -2.58 12.78
N TYR A 172 18.05 -2.94 14.06
CA TYR A 172 17.19 -2.35 15.09
C TYR A 172 17.33 -0.82 15.15
N LYS A 173 18.57 -0.30 15.19
CA LYS A 173 18.81 1.16 15.17
C LYS A 173 18.21 1.82 13.92
N LYS A 174 18.40 1.24 12.73
CA LYS A 174 17.83 1.74 11.46
C LYS A 174 16.29 1.80 11.49
N VAL A 175 15.64 0.74 11.99
CA VAL A 175 14.17 0.68 12.06
C VAL A 175 13.61 1.67 13.09
N ILE A 176 14.22 1.77 14.27
CA ILE A 176 13.82 2.79 15.27
C ILE A 176 14.01 4.21 14.74
N GLU A 177 15.08 4.46 13.99
CA GLU A 177 15.31 5.76 13.35
C GLU A 177 14.25 6.07 12.29
N LEU A 178 13.84 5.10 11.46
CA LEU A 178 12.72 5.30 10.52
C LEU A 178 11.39 5.60 11.24
N ILE A 179 11.09 4.92 12.36
CA ILE A 179 9.89 5.21 13.17
C ILE A 179 9.91 6.66 13.68
N LYS A 180 11.05 7.12 14.19
CA LYS A 180 11.21 8.51 14.63
C LYS A 180 11.04 9.49 13.49
N GLN A 181 11.68 9.25 12.35
CA GLN A 181 11.58 10.15 11.19
C GLN A 181 10.15 10.19 10.63
N LEU A 182 9.42 9.08 10.65
CA LEU A 182 8.01 9.05 10.26
C LEU A 182 7.14 9.91 11.19
N TYR A 183 7.37 9.82 12.51
CA TYR A 183 6.67 10.63 13.51
C TYR A 183 7.05 12.12 13.43
N ASP A 184 8.34 12.43 13.42
CA ASP A 184 8.87 13.79 13.52
C ASP A 184 8.78 14.57 12.21
N LYS A 185 9.06 13.94 11.06
CA LYS A 185 9.09 14.60 9.74
C LYS A 185 7.78 14.45 8.99
N ALA A 186 7.27 13.22 8.84
CA ALA A 186 6.05 12.96 8.06
C ALA A 186 4.75 13.22 8.85
N LYS A 187 4.85 13.43 10.17
CA LYS A 187 3.70 13.57 11.10
C LYS A 187 2.73 12.39 11.02
N LEU A 188 3.29 11.19 10.89
CA LEU A 188 2.57 9.92 10.80
C LEU A 188 3.01 8.92 11.87
N VAL A 189 2.07 8.06 12.24
CA VAL A 189 2.29 6.81 12.98
C VAL A 189 1.82 5.68 12.08
N HIS A 190 2.61 4.62 11.91
CA HIS A 190 2.28 3.53 10.98
C HIS A 190 1.03 2.76 11.42
N GLY A 191 0.85 2.57 12.72
CA GLY A 191 -0.35 2.02 13.31
C GLY A 191 -0.59 0.54 13.00
N ASP A 192 0.41 -0.19 12.51
CA ASP A 192 0.46 -1.66 12.44
C ASP A 192 1.86 -2.15 12.03
N LEU A 193 2.92 -1.51 12.54
CA LEU A 193 4.29 -1.83 12.13
C LEU A 193 4.75 -3.16 12.76
N SER A 194 5.37 -4.00 11.94
CA SER A 194 5.93 -5.30 12.32
C SER A 194 6.98 -5.72 11.30
N GLU A 195 7.66 -6.85 11.53
CA GLU A 195 8.63 -7.42 10.59
C GLU A 195 8.03 -7.92 9.26
N TYR A 196 6.70 -7.97 9.16
CA TYR A 196 5.98 -8.31 7.92
C TYR A 196 5.76 -7.10 7.01
N ASN A 197 5.86 -5.88 7.56
CA ASN A 197 5.54 -4.61 6.90
C ASN A 197 6.80 -3.77 6.61
N ILE A 198 7.98 -4.41 6.64
CA ILE A 198 9.27 -3.82 6.29
C ILE A 198 9.92 -4.71 5.23
N MET A 199 10.07 -4.21 4.01
CA MET A 199 10.79 -4.89 2.92
C MET A 199 12.28 -4.54 2.96
N ILE A 200 13.13 -5.41 2.42
CA ILE A 200 14.59 -5.22 2.37
C ILE A 200 15.12 -5.33 0.92
N PRO A 201 14.90 -4.33 0.06
CA PRO A 201 15.69 -4.19 -1.16
C PRO A 201 17.14 -3.86 -0.80
N ASN A 202 18.09 -4.65 -1.33
CA ASN A 202 19.53 -4.36 -1.30
C ASN A 202 20.13 -4.00 0.08
N GLY A 203 19.56 -4.51 1.18
CA GLY A 203 20.06 -4.27 2.54
C GLY A 203 19.62 -2.96 3.21
N TYR A 204 18.57 -2.31 2.70
CA TYR A 204 17.95 -1.13 3.31
C TYR A 204 16.46 -1.37 3.63
N PRO A 205 15.96 -0.91 4.79
CA PRO A 205 14.55 -1.07 5.16
C PRO A 205 13.65 -0.09 4.39
N VAL A 206 12.60 -0.62 3.77
CA VAL A 206 11.48 0.12 3.17
C VAL A 206 10.20 -0.23 3.93
N ILE A 207 9.46 0.76 4.44
CA ILE A 207 8.20 0.52 5.17
C ILE A 207 7.04 0.46 4.16
N ILE A 208 6.13 -0.50 4.33
CA ILE A 208 4.98 -0.75 3.43
C ILE A 208 3.65 -0.87 4.20
N ASP A 209 2.53 -0.78 3.48
CA ASP A 209 1.15 -0.98 4.00
C ASP A 209 0.62 0.12 4.94
N PHE A 210 0.64 1.36 4.45
CA PHE A 210 0.23 2.57 5.18
C PHE A 210 -1.29 2.76 5.35
N GLY A 211 -2.11 1.75 5.06
CA GLY A 211 -3.58 1.86 5.18
C GLY A 211 -4.03 2.14 6.61
N GLN A 212 -3.41 1.50 7.59
CA GLN A 212 -3.70 1.70 9.02
C GLN A 212 -3.01 2.94 9.62
N ALA A 213 -2.09 3.59 8.90
CA ALA A 213 -1.34 4.73 9.40
C ALA A 213 -2.22 5.95 9.66
N VAL A 214 -1.93 6.69 10.73
CA VAL A 214 -2.68 7.86 11.19
C VAL A 214 -1.77 9.07 11.34
N THR A 215 -2.33 10.28 11.31
CA THR A 215 -1.58 11.50 11.63
C THR A 215 -1.26 11.58 13.11
N THR A 216 -0.24 12.34 13.50
CA THR A 216 0.09 12.59 14.92
C THR A 216 -1.00 13.37 15.69
N GLU A 217 -1.97 13.95 14.99
CA GLU A 217 -3.16 14.62 15.57
C GLU A 217 -4.26 13.63 15.95
N HIS A 218 -4.21 12.39 15.47
CA HIS A 218 -5.20 11.37 15.78
C HIS A 218 -5.17 11.05 17.29
N PRO A 219 -6.32 10.97 18.00
CA PRO A 219 -6.35 10.78 19.46
C PRO A 219 -5.51 9.58 19.94
N GLU A 220 -5.64 8.45 19.24
CA GLU A 220 -4.90 7.21 19.53
C GLU A 220 -3.46 7.16 19.00
N ALA A 221 -2.92 8.22 18.38
CA ALA A 221 -1.61 8.20 17.71
C ALA A 221 -0.47 7.72 18.63
N ARG A 222 -0.43 8.22 19.88
CA ARG A 222 0.57 7.79 20.88
C ARG A 222 0.42 6.32 21.27
N ALA A 223 -0.80 5.80 21.37
CA ALA A 223 -1.06 4.39 21.68
C ALA A 223 -0.62 3.48 20.52
N PHE A 224 -0.92 3.87 19.28
CA PHE A 224 -0.44 3.17 18.09
C PHE A 224 1.08 3.20 17.96
N LEU A 225 1.73 4.34 18.21
CA LEU A 225 3.20 4.46 18.15
C LEU A 225 3.88 3.56 19.19
N LYS A 226 3.33 3.52 20.41
CA LYS A 226 3.80 2.60 21.46
C LYS A 226 3.72 1.15 20.99
N ARG A 227 2.58 0.72 20.41
CA ARG A 227 2.40 -0.63 19.87
C ARG A 227 3.37 -0.96 18.74
N ASP A 228 3.57 -0.05 17.79
CA ASP A 228 4.53 -0.21 16.69
C ASP A 228 5.95 -0.45 17.22
N ILE A 229 6.37 0.33 18.23
CA ILE A 229 7.67 0.16 18.88
C ILE A 229 7.73 -1.17 19.66
N GLU A 230 6.67 -1.57 20.36
CA GLU A 230 6.60 -2.83 21.10
C GLU A 230 6.69 -4.05 20.18
N ASN A 231 6.03 -4.04 19.03
CA ASN A 231 6.12 -5.08 17.99
C ASN A 231 7.57 -5.23 17.49
N ILE A 232 8.20 -4.12 17.08
CA ILE A 232 9.58 -4.11 16.60
C ILE A 232 10.55 -4.55 17.71
N ASN A 233 10.35 -4.08 18.95
CA ASN A 233 11.13 -4.53 20.09
C ASN A 233 10.99 -6.03 20.33
N HIS A 234 9.79 -6.61 20.19
CA HIS A 234 9.56 -8.04 20.37
C HIS A 234 10.31 -8.87 19.32
N TYR A 235 10.21 -8.51 18.04
CA TYR A 235 10.96 -9.17 16.97
C TYR A 235 12.47 -9.12 17.21
N PHE A 236 13.04 -7.95 17.49
CA PHE A 236 14.49 -7.80 17.69
C PHE A 236 15.00 -8.42 19.01
N ALA A 237 14.18 -8.45 20.07
CA ALA A 237 14.51 -9.19 21.29
C ALA A 237 14.59 -10.71 21.03
N GLY A 238 13.73 -11.26 20.16
CA GLY A 238 13.84 -12.64 19.67
C GLY A 238 15.13 -12.94 18.90
N LEU A 239 15.83 -11.92 18.41
CA LEU A 239 17.16 -11.99 17.80
C LEU A 239 18.31 -11.66 18.79
N ASN A 240 18.03 -11.68 20.10
CA ASN A 240 18.96 -11.34 21.18
C ASN A 240 19.51 -9.89 21.13
N VAL A 241 18.79 -8.95 20.48
CA VAL A 241 19.15 -7.54 20.48
C VAL A 241 18.64 -6.87 21.75
N ARG A 242 19.50 -6.07 22.41
CA ARG A 242 19.08 -5.21 23.53
C ARG A 242 18.25 -4.03 23.02
N THR A 243 16.96 -4.04 23.32
CA THR A 243 15.99 -3.02 22.89
C THR A 243 15.83 -1.88 23.92
N GLN A 244 15.14 -0.81 23.52
CA GLN A 244 14.83 0.36 24.35
C GLN A 244 13.32 0.44 24.61
N SER A 245 12.91 0.93 25.78
CA SER A 245 11.48 1.12 26.09
C SER A 245 10.83 2.17 25.16
N PRO A 246 9.52 2.06 24.88
CA PRO A 246 8.80 3.05 24.07
C PRO A 246 8.97 4.48 24.59
N ALA A 247 8.84 4.71 25.90
CA ALA A 247 9.04 6.03 26.51
C ALA A 247 10.41 6.64 26.17
N ARG A 248 11.49 5.83 26.23
CA ARG A 248 12.85 6.27 25.88
C ARG A 248 13.02 6.57 24.38
N ILE A 249 12.26 5.90 23.51
CA ILE A 249 12.30 6.13 22.06
C ILE A 249 11.50 7.39 21.69
N ILE A 250 10.31 7.56 22.28
CA ILE A 250 9.38 8.67 22.05
C ILE A 250 9.89 9.98 22.70
N GLY A 251 10.71 9.88 23.75
CA GLY A 251 11.27 11.04 24.46
C GLY A 251 10.39 11.56 25.60
N ASP A 252 9.36 10.79 26.00
CA ASP A 252 8.60 11.06 27.22
C ASP A 252 9.53 10.88 28.44
N ARG A 253 9.89 11.98 29.09
CA ARG A 253 10.62 12.06 30.37
C ARG A 253 9.67 12.40 31.51
#